data_AF-A0A8I0LA02-F1
#
_entry.id   AF-A0A8I0LA02-F1
#
_cell.length_a   1.000
_cell.length_b   1.000
_cell.length_c   1.000
_cell.angle_alpha   90.00
_cell.angle_beta   90.00
_cell.angle_gamma   90.00
#
_symmetry.space_group_name_H-M   'P 1'
#
loop_
_entity.id
_entity.type
_entity.pdbx_description
1 polymer ?
#
loop_
_entity_poly.entity_id
_entity_poly.type
_entity_poly.pdbx_seq_one_letter_code
_entity_poly.pdbx_strand_id
1 'polypeptide(L)'
;TPDMSKVIDLYEPIPDHVVATKLMLRALLDPEKGVLKSVDEIGAVGHRVLHGGEEFTASCIITDEVKAAIRKFIPLGPLHNPANLMGIEACV
;
A
#
# COMPACT_ATOMS: atom_id res chain seq x y z
N THR A 1 -4.86 8.25 -23.43
CA THR A 1 -5.98 7.34 -23.10
C THR A 1 -5.41 6.03 -22.61
N PRO A 2 -6.08 5.31 -21.68
CA PRO A 2 -5.61 4.01 -21.22
C PRO A 2 -5.55 3.01 -22.38
N ASP A 3 -4.51 2.17 -22.40
CA ASP A 3 -4.42 1.04 -23.32
C ASP A 3 -5.36 -0.07 -22.82
N MET A 4 -6.51 -0.20 -23.50
CA MET A 4 -7.55 -1.17 -23.11
C MET A 4 -7.08 -2.63 -23.24
N SER A 5 -6.01 -2.91 -24.01
CA SER A 5 -5.46 -4.26 -24.09
C SER A 5 -4.85 -4.73 -22.76
N LYS A 6 -4.47 -3.80 -21.89
CA LYS A 6 -3.89 -4.05 -20.56
C LYS A 6 -4.89 -3.92 -19.42
N VAL A 7 -6.18 -3.77 -19.72
CA VAL A 7 -7.22 -3.67 -18.69
C VAL A 7 -7.69 -5.05 -18.29
N ILE A 8 -7.74 -5.29 -16.97
CA ILE A 8 -8.27 -6.51 -16.36
C ILE A 8 -9.52 -6.10 -15.57
N ASP A 9 -10.64 -6.76 -15.84
CA ASP A 9 -11.87 -6.58 -15.08
C ASP A 9 -11.95 -7.65 -13.98
N LEU A 10 -11.95 -7.22 -12.71
CA LEU A 10 -12.07 -8.09 -11.54
C LEU A 10 -13.28 -7.64 -10.72
N TYR A 11 -14.16 -8.59 -10.36
CA TYR A 11 -15.36 -8.33 -9.58
C TYR A 11 -15.35 -9.17 -8.31
N GLU A 12 -14.85 -8.58 -7.23
CA GLU A 12 -14.77 -9.22 -5.90
C GLU A 12 -15.06 -8.18 -4.81
N PRO A 13 -15.65 -8.57 -3.67
CA PRO A 13 -15.79 -7.69 -2.52
C PRO A 13 -14.41 -7.22 -2.03
N ILE A 14 -14.28 -5.92 -1.73
CA ILE A 14 -13.04 -5.31 -1.20
C ILE A 14 -13.33 -4.72 0.19
N PRO A 15 -13.43 -5.55 1.23
CA PRO A 15 -13.82 -5.09 2.56
C PRO A 15 -12.71 -4.29 3.27
N ASP A 16 -11.45 -4.49 2.91
CA ASP A 16 -10.30 -3.86 3.54
C ASP A 16 -9.10 -3.68 2.57
N HIS A 17 -8.04 -3.05 3.08
CA HIS A 17 -6.82 -2.77 2.32
C HIS A 17 -5.98 -4.02 2.02
N VAL A 18 -6.12 -5.10 2.80
CA VAL A 18 -5.40 -6.36 2.55
C VAL A 18 -5.96 -7.02 1.30
N VAL A 19 -7.29 -7.12 1.20
CA VAL A 19 -7.96 -7.65 0.00
C VAL A 19 -7.68 -6.76 -1.21
N ALA A 20 -7.75 -5.43 -1.06
CA ALA A 20 -7.43 -4.50 -2.13
C ALA A 20 -6.00 -4.70 -2.68
N THR A 21 -5.03 -4.83 -1.77
CA THR A 21 -3.61 -5.02 -2.13
C THR A 21 -3.40 -6.36 -2.86
N LYS A 22 -4.06 -7.43 -2.42
CA LYS A 22 -4.01 -8.73 -3.10
C LYS A 22 -4.58 -8.68 -4.51
N LEU A 23 -5.71 -8.00 -4.72
CA LEU A 23 -6.30 -7.84 -6.05
C LEU A 23 -5.42 -6.98 -6.97
N MET A 24 -4.82 -5.93 -6.43
CA MET A 24 -3.84 -5.11 -7.15
C MET A 24 -2.62 -5.95 -7.58
N LEU A 25 -2.03 -6.73 -6.67
CA LEU A 25 -0.92 -7.62 -7.00
C LEU A 25 -1.31 -8.68 -8.04
N ARG A 26 -2.52 -9.24 -7.94
CA ARG A 26 -3.05 -10.17 -8.94
C ARG A 26 -3.14 -9.53 -10.32
N ALA A 27 -3.57 -8.27 -10.41
CA ALA A 27 -3.61 -7.55 -11.68
C ALA A 27 -2.19 -7.30 -12.23
N LEU A 28 -1.23 -6.96 -11.37
CA LEU A 28 0.17 -6.78 -11.78
C LEU A 28 0.83 -8.08 -12.25
N LEU A 29 0.43 -9.22 -11.70
CA LEU A 29 0.97 -10.56 -11.98
C LEU A 29 0.16 -11.33 -13.04
N ASP A 30 -0.85 -10.71 -13.64
CA ASP A 30 -1.64 -11.37 -14.67
C ASP A 30 -0.74 -11.85 -15.83
N PRO A 31 -0.83 -13.12 -16.25
CA PRO A 31 0.12 -13.69 -17.20
C PRO A 31 0.06 -13.09 -18.60
N GLU A 32 -1.06 -12.46 -18.98
CA GLU A 32 -1.26 -11.89 -20.31
C GLU A 32 -1.12 -10.36 -20.30
N LYS A 33 -1.66 -9.71 -19.27
CA LYS A 33 -1.84 -8.25 -19.19
C LYS A 33 -1.01 -7.59 -18.09
N GLY A 34 -0.48 -8.38 -17.16
CA GLY A 34 0.36 -7.94 -16.07
C GLY A 34 1.70 -7.39 -16.55
N VAL A 35 2.43 -6.80 -15.61
CA VAL A 35 3.76 -6.20 -15.85
C VAL A 35 4.87 -6.89 -15.05
N LEU A 36 4.50 -7.83 -14.18
CA LEU A 36 5.40 -8.62 -13.36
C LEU A 36 5.17 -10.12 -13.60
N LYS A 37 6.22 -10.92 -13.57
CA LYS A 37 6.15 -12.39 -13.60
C LYS A 37 6.12 -12.98 -12.19
N SER A 38 6.77 -12.33 -11.23
CA SER A 38 6.69 -12.67 -9.81
C SER A 38 6.73 -11.44 -8.92
N VAL A 39 6.33 -11.60 -7.66
CA VAL A 39 6.44 -10.55 -6.64
C VAL A 39 7.89 -10.19 -6.33
N ASP A 40 8.85 -11.07 -6.63
CA ASP A 40 10.27 -10.86 -6.36
C ASP A 40 10.89 -9.77 -7.26
N GLU A 41 10.21 -9.40 -8.35
CA GLU A 41 10.59 -8.27 -9.20
C GLU A 41 10.32 -6.91 -8.53
N ILE A 42 9.54 -6.90 -7.43
CA ILE A 42 9.28 -5.69 -6.64
C ILE A 42 10.43 -5.46 -5.67
N GLY A 43 11.38 -4.61 -6.05
CA GLY A 43 12.55 -4.29 -5.22
C GLY A 43 12.23 -3.48 -3.96
N ALA A 44 11.14 -2.70 -3.94
CA ALA A 44 10.71 -1.91 -2.79
C ALA A 44 9.25 -1.46 -2.92
N VAL A 45 8.62 -1.14 -1.78
CA VAL A 45 7.31 -0.49 -1.69
C VAL A 45 7.44 0.80 -0.89
N GLY A 46 6.99 1.91 -1.46
CA GLY A 46 6.94 3.21 -0.78
C GLY A 46 5.52 3.55 -0.35
N HIS A 47 5.34 3.92 0.92
CA HIS A 47 4.03 4.32 1.45
C HIS A 47 3.99 5.83 1.72
N ARG A 48 2.89 6.47 1.30
CA ARG A 48 2.56 7.83 1.72
C ARG A 48 1.88 7.77 3.09
N VAL A 49 2.40 8.54 4.03
CA VAL A 49 1.82 8.71 5.37
C VAL A 49 1.54 10.20 5.59
N LEU A 50 0.36 10.54 6.11
CA LEU A 50 0.01 11.95 6.33
C LEU A 50 0.93 12.60 7.40
N HIS A 51 1.00 12.03 8.60
CA HIS A 51 1.70 12.64 9.71
C HIS A 51 2.61 11.65 10.44
N GLY A 52 3.93 11.88 10.39
CA GLY A 52 4.94 11.20 11.23
C GLY A 52 5.21 11.91 12.57
N GLY A 53 4.54 13.04 12.80
CA GLY A 53 4.79 13.90 13.95
C GLY A 53 6.05 14.74 13.76
N GLU A 54 6.61 15.17 14.87
CA GLU A 54 7.95 15.77 14.92
C GLU A 54 9.07 14.71 14.86
N GLU A 55 8.74 13.43 15.12
CA GLU A 55 9.69 12.32 15.16
C GLU A 55 10.17 11.91 13.76
N PHE A 56 9.27 11.93 12.76
CA PHE A 56 9.58 11.55 11.39
C PHE A 56 9.11 12.62 10.41
N THR A 57 10.04 13.48 10.00
CA THR A 57 9.81 14.63 9.11
C THR A 57 10.38 14.44 7.71
N ALA A 58 11.04 13.32 7.45
CA ALA A 58 11.57 12.92 6.14
C ALA A 58 11.28 11.43 5.89
N SER A 59 11.40 11.00 4.63
CA SER A 59 11.26 9.59 4.26
C SER A 59 12.27 8.72 5.03
N CYS A 60 11.82 7.57 5.49
CA CYS A 60 12.61 6.61 6.27
C CYS A 60 12.20 5.17 5.94
N ILE A 61 13.03 4.21 6.35
CA ILE A 61 12.69 2.79 6.30
C ILE A 61 11.66 2.50 7.38
N ILE A 62 10.60 1.76 7.02
CA ILE A 62 9.57 1.37 7.97
C ILE A 62 10.15 0.36 8.98
N THR A 63 10.09 0.73 10.26
CA THR A 63 10.40 -0.16 11.39
C THR A 63 9.20 -0.23 12.35
N ASP A 64 9.30 -1.02 13.42
CA ASP A 64 8.26 -1.06 14.46
C ASP A 64 8.11 0.29 15.19
N GLU A 65 9.20 1.03 15.36
CA GLU A 65 9.21 2.40 15.91
C GLU A 65 8.45 3.37 15.00
N VAL A 66 8.67 3.28 13.68
CA VAL A 66 7.92 4.09 12.70
C VAL A 66 6.42 3.80 12.79
N LYS A 67 6.03 2.53 12.81
CA LYS A 67 4.61 2.13 12.96
C LYS A 67 4.03 2.64 14.29
N ALA A 68 4.78 2.59 15.38
CA ALA A 68 4.36 3.10 16.68
C ALA A 68 4.14 4.62 16.66
N ALA A 69 5.04 5.39 16.01
CA ALA A 69 4.88 6.82 15.85
C ALA A 69 3.63 7.18 15.01
N ILE A 70 3.39 6.46 13.91
CA ILE A 70 2.18 6.65 13.09
C ILE A 70 0.92 6.45 13.94
N ARG A 71 0.88 5.40 14.79
CA ARG A 71 -0.23 5.16 15.73
C ARG A 71 -0.36 6.28 16.76
N LYS A 72 0.75 6.72 17.35
CA LYS A 72 0.81 7.81 18.33
C LYS A 72 0.21 9.10 17.79
N PHE A 73 0.46 9.40 16.51
CA PHE A 73 -0.03 10.63 15.86
C PHE A 73 -1.36 10.47 15.11
N ILE A 74 -2.09 9.35 15.29
CA ILE A 74 -3.48 9.23 14.80
C ILE A 74 -4.36 10.41 15.24
N PRO A 75 -4.30 10.96 16.47
CA PRO A 75 -5.11 12.12 16.84
C PRO A 75 -4.88 13.36 15.95
N LEU A 76 -3.70 13.51 15.32
CA LEU A 76 -3.40 14.60 14.40
C LEU A 76 -3.80 14.30 12.94
N GLY A 77 -3.99 13.02 12.61
CA GLY A 77 -4.39 12.56 11.27
C GLY A 77 -5.45 11.47 11.31
N PRO A 78 -6.59 11.65 12.00
CA PRO A 78 -7.49 10.56 12.38
C PRO A 78 -8.14 9.85 11.19
N LEU A 79 -8.33 10.55 10.07
CA LEU A 79 -8.92 9.98 8.86
C LEU A 79 -7.89 9.36 7.91
N HIS A 80 -6.59 9.61 8.11
CA HIS A 80 -5.55 9.24 7.16
C HIS A 80 -4.55 8.24 7.76
N ASN A 81 -3.97 8.55 8.93
CA ASN A 81 -2.93 7.72 9.54
C ASN A 81 -3.37 6.26 9.78
N PRO A 82 -4.62 5.98 10.24
CA PRO A 82 -5.08 4.59 10.35
C PRO A 82 -5.07 3.85 9.00
N ALA A 83 -5.55 4.50 7.93
CA ALA A 83 -5.56 3.90 6.59
C ALA A 83 -4.14 3.75 6.02
N ASN A 84 -3.26 4.71 6.26
CA ASN A 84 -1.86 4.60 5.86
C ASN A 84 -1.17 3.42 6.55
N LEU A 85 -1.44 3.21 7.85
CA LEU A 85 -0.90 2.08 8.59
C LEU A 85 -1.47 0.75 8.10
N MET A 86 -2.77 0.66 7.82
CA MET A 86 -3.37 -0.55 7.22
C MET A 86 -2.72 -0.89 5.87
N GLY A 87 -2.41 0.11 5.05
CA GLY A 87 -1.70 -0.10 3.78
C GLY A 87 -0.27 -0.60 3.97
N ILE A 88 0.45 -0.10 4.98
CA ILE A 88 1.79 -0.61 5.35
C ILE A 88 1.68 -2.07 5.81
N GLU A 89 0.74 -2.36 6.72
CA GLU A 89 0.55 -3.69 7.30
C GLU A 89 0.06 -4.74 6.27
N ALA A 90 -0.59 -4.31 5.18
CA ALA A 90 -1.00 -5.19 4.09
C ALA A 90 0.16 -5.69 3.21
N CYS A 91 1.34 -5.08 3.30
CA CYS A 91 2.52 -5.42 2.50
C CYS A 91 3.60 -6.20 3.27
N VAL A 92 3.37 -6.52 4.55
CA VAL A 92 4.28 -7.29 5.42
C VAL A 92 3.74 -8.70 5.63
#